data_AF-A0A0C2ITX7-F1
#
_entry.id   AF-A0A0C2ITX7-F1
#
_cell.length_a   1.000
_cell.length_b   1.000
_cell.length_c   1.000
_cell.angle_alpha   90.00
_cell.angle_beta   90.00
_cell.angle_gamma   90.00
#
_symmetry.space_group_name_H-M   'P 1'
#
loop_
_entity.id
_entity.type
_entity.pdbx_description
1 polymer ?
#
loop_
_entity_poly.entity_id
_entity_poly.type
_entity_poly.pdbx_seq_one_letter_code
_entity_poly.pdbx_strand_id
1 'polypeptide(L)'
;MAPPKAAVDSAAVVALNTKIDSALELIAQMLVLVRDVYADARRQKEAIAQTLISSDASASSSSVAWDPPSKCEALSLARDAATLARAHGTKISLLMINEPFTPSAIQKVVTEMGAPLVSLATAASECYGDRYTNHVRQELARRCASVLEQTQHLLNAIPRDGRVVPEAQRVGGAGSGGSSSRTQSKAMADRGSYTKIGILWAECDALVAFANRGIDGYLVQVVNQLADQLKDEQEELREWGDEEEGDDDIDDGGEGANLDDANVSDSGYDDDEDGGNGDGALNDNEAAQAMLDALMNTRHIPADDPHGLRPRLETALKKIRLVLLLCRAIVKRRLTKPALPALPTPTPEGHVATRLDGAVAALQTVANRFEDLAAAFYKLDAGEVDTVLGQCLEAAVTVSRQLSRPWTPPSGEAPGDAFTDWATKFESEMQVKSIEA
;
A
#
# COMPACT_ATOMS: atom_id res chain seq x y z
N MET A 1 -42.80 -44.65 -11.76
CA MET A 1 -42.90 -43.50 -12.69
C MET A 1 -42.22 -42.32 -12.02
N ALA A 2 -41.03 -41.94 -12.48
CA ALA A 2 -40.47 -40.65 -12.10
C ALA A 2 -41.39 -39.55 -12.66
N PRO A 3 -41.67 -38.46 -11.93
CA PRO A 3 -42.47 -37.37 -12.45
C PRO A 3 -41.80 -36.79 -13.70
N PRO A 4 -42.56 -36.32 -14.70
CA PRO A 4 -41.98 -35.69 -15.88
C PRO A 4 -41.14 -34.50 -15.45
N LYS A 5 -39.87 -34.46 -15.89
CA LYS A 5 -39.01 -33.28 -15.73
C LYS A 5 -39.78 -32.08 -16.30
N ALA A 6 -40.15 -31.13 -15.43
CA ALA A 6 -40.86 -29.93 -15.83
C ALA A 6 -40.09 -29.27 -16.99
N ALA A 7 -40.74 -29.11 -18.14
CA ALA A 7 -40.15 -28.42 -19.27
C ALA A 7 -39.83 -26.99 -18.81
N VAL A 8 -38.57 -26.59 -18.93
CA VAL A 8 -38.15 -25.24 -18.59
C VAL A 8 -38.90 -24.27 -19.51
N ASP A 9 -39.57 -23.28 -18.94
CA ASP A 9 -40.34 -22.30 -19.68
C ASP A 9 -39.40 -21.47 -20.59
N SER A 10 -39.49 -21.71 -21.90
CA SER A 10 -38.66 -21.03 -22.90
C SER A 10 -38.84 -19.52 -22.87
N ALA A 11 -40.03 -19.00 -22.53
CA ALA A 11 -40.25 -17.56 -22.43
C ALA A 11 -39.52 -16.98 -21.22
N ALA A 12 -39.52 -17.70 -20.10
CA ALA A 12 -38.80 -17.30 -18.89
C ALA A 12 -37.27 -17.31 -19.08
N VAL A 13 -36.73 -18.25 -19.86
CA VAL A 13 -35.29 -18.30 -20.20
C VAL A 13 -34.89 -17.12 -21.09
N VAL A 14 -35.70 -16.77 -22.09
CA VAL A 14 -35.46 -15.59 -22.93
C VAL A 14 -35.48 -14.31 -22.09
N ALA A 15 -36.47 -14.15 -21.23
CA ALA A 15 -36.57 -13.00 -20.34
C ALA A 15 -35.38 -12.88 -19.37
N LEU A 16 -34.91 -14.01 -18.82
CA LEU A 16 -33.70 -14.06 -18.01
C LEU A 16 -32.47 -13.61 -18.82
N ASN A 17 -32.28 -14.14 -20.03
CA ASN A 17 -31.14 -13.79 -20.87
C ASN A 17 -31.09 -12.30 -21.19
N THR A 18 -32.21 -11.71 -21.61
CA THR A 18 -32.33 -10.26 -21.82
C THR A 18 -31.96 -9.49 -20.55
N LYS A 19 -32.41 -9.94 -19.38
CA LYS A 19 -32.12 -9.26 -18.11
C LYS A 19 -30.64 -9.35 -17.72
N ILE A 20 -30.00 -10.49 -17.95
CA ILE A 20 -28.55 -10.64 -17.74
C ILE A 20 -27.80 -9.66 -18.65
N ASP A 21 -28.17 -9.56 -19.92
CA ASP A 21 -27.48 -8.68 -20.87
C ASP A 21 -27.60 -7.21 -20.45
N SER A 22 -28.81 -6.75 -20.07
CA SER A 22 -28.99 -5.40 -19.53
C SER A 22 -28.20 -5.16 -18.23
N ALA A 23 -28.05 -6.16 -17.37
CA ALA A 23 -27.26 -6.04 -16.15
C ALA A 23 -25.75 -5.97 -16.46
N LEU A 24 -25.27 -6.72 -17.45
CA LEU A 24 -23.88 -6.66 -17.92
C LEU A 24 -23.55 -5.29 -18.55
N GLU A 25 -24.48 -4.73 -19.33
CA GLU A 25 -24.36 -3.36 -19.86
C GLU A 25 -24.31 -2.32 -18.75
N LEU A 26 -25.17 -2.43 -17.74
CA LEU A 26 -25.15 -1.57 -16.56
C LEU A 26 -23.79 -1.65 -15.84
N ILE A 27 -23.28 -2.86 -15.60
CA ILE A 27 -21.97 -3.05 -14.97
C ILE A 27 -20.86 -2.40 -15.81
N ALA A 28 -20.89 -2.57 -17.13
CA ALA A 28 -19.90 -1.95 -18.02
C ALA A 28 -19.91 -0.41 -17.91
N GLN A 29 -21.09 0.21 -17.86
CA GLN A 29 -21.23 1.65 -17.65
C GLN A 29 -20.69 2.10 -16.28
N MET A 30 -21.05 1.37 -15.21
CA MET A 30 -20.57 1.68 -13.86
C MET A 30 -19.04 1.52 -13.76
N LEU A 31 -18.47 0.51 -14.42
CA LEU A 31 -17.03 0.30 -14.46
C LEU A 31 -16.28 1.44 -15.16
N VAL A 32 -16.82 1.99 -16.25
CA VAL A 32 -16.21 3.17 -16.90
C VAL A 32 -16.14 4.33 -15.91
N LEU A 33 -17.26 4.66 -15.26
CA LEU A 33 -17.33 5.74 -14.30
C LEU A 33 -16.37 5.55 -13.11
N VAL A 34 -16.31 4.34 -12.53
CA VAL A 34 -15.40 4.07 -11.41
C VAL A 34 -13.93 4.10 -11.84
N ARG A 35 -13.61 3.62 -13.06
CA ARG A 35 -12.25 3.68 -13.60
C ARG A 35 -11.81 5.12 -13.90
N ASP A 36 -12.72 5.97 -14.34
CA ASP A 36 -12.44 7.39 -14.52
C ASP A 36 -12.14 8.08 -13.18
N VAL A 37 -12.91 7.78 -12.13
CA VAL A 37 -12.62 8.24 -10.76
C VAL A 37 -11.25 7.75 -10.28
N TYR A 38 -10.93 6.48 -10.49
CA TYR A 38 -9.62 5.92 -10.14
C TYR A 38 -8.48 6.63 -10.88
N ALA A 39 -8.63 6.85 -12.18
CA ALA A 39 -7.62 7.51 -13.01
C ALA A 39 -7.44 8.99 -12.61
N ASP A 40 -8.53 9.71 -12.32
CA ASP A 40 -8.48 11.09 -11.85
C ASP A 40 -7.76 11.19 -10.48
N ALA A 41 -8.14 10.36 -9.51
CA ALA A 41 -7.48 10.32 -8.20
C ALA A 41 -5.98 9.99 -8.32
N ARG A 42 -5.62 9.08 -9.22
CA ARG A 42 -4.22 8.75 -9.52
C ARG A 42 -3.47 9.96 -10.10
N ARG A 43 -4.03 10.65 -11.10
CA ARG A 43 -3.41 11.86 -11.68
C ARG A 43 -3.21 12.95 -10.64
N GLN A 44 -4.18 13.15 -9.75
CA GLN A 44 -4.07 14.14 -8.69
C GLN A 44 -2.96 13.77 -7.69
N LYS A 45 -2.81 12.49 -7.32
CA LYS A 45 -1.68 12.02 -6.52
C LYS A 45 -0.34 12.27 -7.20
N GLU A 46 -0.21 11.91 -8.47
CA GLU A 46 1.01 12.11 -9.27
C GLU A 46 1.36 13.61 -9.38
N ALA A 47 0.36 14.48 -9.58
CA ALA A 47 0.55 15.93 -9.62
C ALA A 47 1.02 16.50 -8.27
N ILE A 48 0.47 16.01 -7.15
CA ILE A 48 0.92 16.39 -5.80
C ILE A 48 2.38 15.94 -5.60
N ALA A 49 2.71 14.69 -5.94
CA ALA A 49 4.08 14.18 -5.85
C ALA A 49 5.07 15.02 -6.68
N GLN A 50 4.70 15.38 -7.91
CA GLN A 50 5.55 16.19 -8.79
C GLN A 50 5.74 17.63 -8.28
N THR A 51 4.70 18.21 -7.69
CA THR A 51 4.76 19.56 -7.08
C THR A 51 5.65 19.57 -5.85
N LEU A 52 5.73 18.47 -5.09
CA LEU A 52 6.63 18.36 -3.94
C LEU A 52 8.11 18.27 -4.34
N ILE A 53 8.40 17.72 -5.52
CA ILE A 53 9.76 17.59 -6.07
C ILE A 53 10.24 18.90 -6.70
N SER A 54 9.31 19.69 -7.27
CA SER A 54 9.62 20.97 -7.91
C SER A 54 9.48 22.11 -6.89
N SER A 55 10.59 22.60 -6.35
CA SER A 55 10.67 23.60 -5.26
C SER A 55 10.11 25.00 -5.57
N ASP A 56 9.19 25.15 -6.52
CA ASP A 56 8.61 26.44 -6.94
C ASP A 56 7.08 26.43 -6.77
N ALA A 57 6.62 26.92 -5.62
CA ALA A 57 5.21 26.99 -5.27
C ALA A 57 4.57 28.27 -5.83
N SER A 58 3.86 28.16 -6.95
CA SER A 58 2.77 29.08 -7.30
C SER A 58 1.44 28.34 -7.22
N ALA A 59 0.83 28.38 -6.04
CA ALA A 59 -0.53 27.88 -5.83
C ALA A 59 -1.52 28.88 -6.45
N SER A 60 -2.01 28.60 -7.65
CA SER A 60 -3.24 29.22 -8.14
C SER A 60 -4.42 28.37 -7.67
N SER A 61 -5.12 28.83 -6.62
CA SER A 61 -6.38 28.22 -6.21
C SER A 61 -7.49 28.73 -7.14
N SER A 62 -7.90 27.92 -8.12
CA SER A 62 -9.19 28.14 -8.76
C SER A 62 -10.28 27.73 -7.79
N SER A 63 -10.99 28.72 -7.22
CA SER A 63 -12.18 28.50 -6.42
C SER A 63 -13.33 28.07 -7.34
N VAL A 64 -13.43 26.78 -7.59
CA VAL A 64 -14.67 26.20 -8.10
C VAL A 64 -15.72 26.36 -7.00
N ALA A 65 -16.83 27.00 -7.32
CA ALA A 65 -17.95 27.17 -6.40
C ALA A 65 -18.36 25.79 -5.87
N TRP A 66 -18.11 25.56 -4.58
CA TRP A 66 -18.41 24.30 -3.92
C TRP A 66 -19.91 24.26 -3.60
N ASP A 67 -20.62 23.34 -4.22
CA ASP A 67 -22.00 22.98 -3.88
C ASP A 67 -21.92 21.98 -2.71
N PRO A 68 -22.62 22.22 -1.58
CA PRO A 68 -22.51 21.34 -0.42
C PRO A 68 -22.83 19.88 -0.81
N PRO A 69 -21.93 18.93 -0.52
CA PRO A 69 -22.09 17.55 -0.94
C PRO A 69 -23.32 16.96 -0.26
N SER A 70 -23.98 16.09 -1.00
CA SER A 70 -24.97 15.15 -0.50
C SER A 70 -24.54 14.61 0.86
N LYS A 71 -25.48 14.43 1.80
CA LYS A 71 -25.26 13.76 3.11
C LYS A 71 -24.79 12.30 2.99
N CYS A 72 -24.44 11.86 1.79
CA CYS A 72 -24.00 10.51 1.47
C CYS A 72 -22.57 10.33 1.98
N GLU A 73 -22.39 9.41 2.92
CA GLU A 73 -21.07 9.04 3.41
C GLU A 73 -20.58 7.86 2.54
N ALA A 74 -19.51 8.11 1.79
CA ALA A 74 -19.11 7.24 0.68
C ALA A 74 -18.70 5.83 1.16
N LEU A 75 -18.05 5.73 2.33
CA LEU A 75 -17.60 4.43 2.84
C LEU A 75 -18.77 3.56 3.32
N SER A 76 -19.74 4.13 4.03
CA SER A 76 -20.95 3.39 4.42
C SER A 76 -21.79 2.98 3.21
N LEU A 77 -21.94 3.86 2.20
CA LEU A 77 -22.62 3.48 0.96
C LEU A 77 -21.92 2.29 0.28
N ALA A 78 -20.59 2.34 0.16
CA ALA A 78 -19.83 1.25 -0.44
C ALA A 78 -19.94 -0.05 0.37
N ARG A 79 -19.87 0.03 1.70
CA ARG A 79 -20.01 -1.11 2.62
C ARG A 79 -21.37 -1.78 2.47
N ASP A 80 -22.44 -0.99 2.51
CA ASP A 80 -23.80 -1.50 2.47
C ASP A 80 -24.09 -2.09 1.07
N ALA A 81 -23.61 -1.44 0.01
CA ALA A 81 -23.68 -1.94 -1.35
C ALA A 81 -22.91 -3.26 -1.54
N ALA A 82 -21.69 -3.37 -1.00
CA ALA A 82 -20.89 -4.60 -1.05
C ALA A 82 -21.55 -5.76 -0.30
N THR A 83 -22.16 -5.48 0.85
CA THR A 83 -22.91 -6.45 1.65
C THR A 83 -24.11 -6.98 0.87
N LEU A 84 -24.87 -6.10 0.23
CA LEU A 84 -25.99 -6.47 -0.63
C LEU A 84 -25.53 -7.25 -1.87
N ALA A 85 -24.47 -6.80 -2.56
CA ALA A 85 -23.91 -7.49 -3.71
C ALA A 85 -23.48 -8.93 -3.35
N ARG A 86 -22.85 -9.12 -2.20
CA ARG A 86 -22.48 -10.44 -1.66
C ARG A 86 -23.71 -11.33 -1.42
N ALA A 87 -24.77 -10.78 -0.83
CA ALA A 87 -26.00 -11.51 -0.58
C ALA A 87 -26.72 -11.93 -1.87
N HIS A 88 -26.85 -11.01 -2.84
CA HIS A 88 -27.44 -11.32 -4.14
C HIS A 88 -26.57 -12.29 -4.94
N GLY A 89 -25.25 -12.15 -4.91
CA GLY A 89 -24.32 -13.06 -5.56
C GLY A 89 -24.43 -14.49 -5.02
N THR A 90 -24.58 -14.63 -3.70
CA THR A 90 -24.83 -15.93 -3.05
C THR A 90 -26.14 -16.55 -3.52
N LYS A 91 -27.23 -15.78 -3.57
CA LYS A 91 -28.52 -16.24 -4.08
C LYS A 91 -28.43 -16.68 -5.54
N ILE A 92 -27.76 -15.91 -6.39
CA ILE A 92 -27.53 -16.25 -7.80
C ILE A 92 -26.76 -17.56 -7.91
N SER A 93 -25.64 -17.70 -7.20
CA SER A 93 -24.81 -18.91 -7.20
C SER A 93 -25.61 -20.16 -6.80
N LEU A 94 -26.43 -20.06 -5.74
CA LEU A 94 -27.28 -21.16 -5.29
C LEU A 94 -28.37 -21.53 -6.32
N LEU A 95 -28.99 -20.54 -6.95
CA LEU A 95 -30.02 -20.77 -7.98
C LEU A 95 -29.44 -21.37 -9.27
N MET A 96 -28.17 -21.10 -9.57
CA MET A 96 -27.49 -21.63 -10.74
C MET A 96 -27.13 -23.11 -10.61
N ILE A 97 -26.92 -23.62 -9.39
CA ILE A 97 -26.43 -25.00 -9.16
C ILE A 97 -27.53 -25.98 -8.72
N ASN A 98 -28.64 -25.47 -8.15
CA ASN A 98 -29.69 -26.31 -7.57
C ASN A 98 -30.82 -26.58 -8.58
N GLU A 99 -31.30 -27.83 -8.61
CA GLU A 99 -32.52 -28.19 -9.35
C GLU A 99 -33.78 -27.98 -8.48
N PRO A 100 -34.92 -27.52 -9.07
CA PRO A 100 -35.09 -27.17 -10.48
C PRO A 100 -34.50 -25.79 -10.83
N PHE A 101 -33.96 -25.66 -12.05
CA PHE A 101 -33.55 -24.35 -12.56
C PHE A 101 -34.77 -23.45 -12.68
N THR A 102 -34.71 -22.29 -12.03
CA THR A 102 -35.87 -21.39 -11.89
C THR A 102 -35.55 -20.03 -12.51
N PRO A 103 -35.74 -19.84 -13.84
CA PRO A 103 -35.29 -18.64 -14.55
C PRO A 103 -35.87 -17.35 -13.97
N SER A 104 -37.16 -17.34 -13.62
CA SER A 104 -37.84 -16.16 -13.06
C SER A 104 -37.30 -15.75 -11.68
N ALA A 105 -36.85 -16.72 -10.87
CA ALA A 105 -36.23 -16.42 -9.57
C ALA A 105 -34.85 -15.77 -9.77
N ILE A 106 -34.05 -16.30 -10.71
CA ILE A 106 -32.75 -15.71 -11.06
C ILE A 106 -32.96 -14.31 -11.62
N GLN A 107 -33.90 -14.12 -12.54
CA GLN A 107 -34.23 -12.82 -13.13
C GLN A 107 -34.57 -11.77 -12.07
N LYS A 108 -35.34 -12.15 -11.04
CA LYS A 108 -35.66 -11.28 -9.92
C LYS A 108 -34.40 -10.86 -9.16
N VAL A 109 -33.53 -11.80 -8.81
CA VAL A 109 -32.29 -11.50 -8.08
C VAL A 109 -31.32 -10.66 -8.92
N VAL A 110 -31.20 -10.92 -10.23
CA VAL A 110 -30.40 -10.10 -11.16
C VAL A 110 -30.97 -8.67 -11.27
N THR A 111 -32.29 -8.50 -11.17
CA THR A 111 -32.90 -7.17 -11.13
C THR A 111 -32.58 -6.44 -9.84
N GLU A 112 -32.69 -7.12 -8.69
CA GLU A 112 -32.36 -6.54 -7.38
C GLU A 112 -30.86 -6.20 -7.26
N MET A 113 -29.99 -6.98 -7.93
CA MET A 113 -28.55 -6.71 -8.01
C MET A 113 -28.22 -5.36 -8.66
N GLY A 114 -29.11 -4.77 -9.47
CA GLY A 114 -28.84 -3.47 -10.12
C GLY A 114 -28.58 -2.33 -9.12
N ALA A 115 -29.33 -2.29 -8.01
CA ALA A 115 -29.22 -1.21 -7.01
C ALA A 115 -27.84 -1.14 -6.31
N PRO A 116 -27.29 -2.25 -5.77
CA PRO A 116 -25.95 -2.21 -5.17
C PRO A 116 -24.86 -1.90 -6.20
N LEU A 117 -24.99 -2.31 -7.45
CA LEU A 117 -23.99 -2.00 -8.49
C LEU A 117 -23.92 -0.49 -8.80
N VAL A 118 -25.08 0.16 -8.91
CA VAL A 118 -25.14 1.63 -9.05
C VAL A 118 -24.59 2.30 -7.79
N SER A 119 -24.95 1.80 -6.61
CA SER A 119 -24.49 2.35 -5.33
C SER A 119 -22.97 2.28 -5.15
N LEU A 120 -22.31 1.23 -5.63
CA LEU A 120 -20.84 1.14 -5.66
C LEU A 120 -20.22 2.23 -6.54
N ALA A 121 -20.83 2.49 -7.71
CA ALA A 121 -20.37 3.54 -8.62
C ALA A 121 -20.55 4.93 -8.00
N THR A 122 -21.73 5.18 -7.41
CA THR A 122 -22.03 6.41 -6.68
C THR A 122 -21.09 6.62 -5.50
N ALA A 123 -20.79 5.58 -4.71
CA ALA A 123 -19.86 5.68 -3.59
C ALA A 123 -18.45 6.13 -4.04
N ALA A 124 -17.96 5.60 -5.16
CA ALA A 124 -16.70 6.04 -5.74
C ALA A 124 -16.75 7.53 -6.18
N SER A 125 -17.83 7.95 -6.84
CA SER A 125 -18.00 9.35 -7.29
C SER A 125 -18.16 10.36 -6.16
N GLU A 126 -18.83 9.99 -5.06
CA GLU A 126 -19.03 10.84 -3.89
C GLU A 126 -17.82 10.90 -2.95
N CYS A 127 -16.78 10.10 -3.23
CA CYS A 127 -15.52 10.12 -2.50
C CYS A 127 -14.60 11.22 -3.06
N TYR A 128 -14.86 12.47 -2.69
CA TYR A 128 -14.07 13.61 -3.16
C TYR A 128 -12.69 13.67 -2.48
N GLY A 129 -11.63 13.87 -3.26
CA GLY A 129 -10.24 13.80 -2.78
C GLY A 129 -9.86 14.91 -1.79
N ASP A 130 -10.45 16.08 -1.94
CA ASP A 130 -10.34 17.23 -1.01
C ASP A 130 -10.94 16.95 0.37
N ARG A 131 -11.92 16.03 0.46
CA ARG A 131 -12.58 15.65 1.72
C ARG A 131 -12.03 14.36 2.32
N TYR A 132 -11.70 13.38 1.49
CA TYR A 132 -11.31 12.03 1.89
C TYR A 132 -9.81 11.73 1.76
N THR A 133 -9.04 12.56 1.05
CA THR A 133 -7.74 12.27 0.39
C THR A 133 -7.88 11.54 -0.94
N ASN A 134 -7.00 11.86 -1.90
CA ASN A 134 -6.91 11.17 -3.18
C ASN A 134 -6.45 9.72 -3.01
N HIS A 135 -5.67 9.42 -1.97
CA HIS A 135 -5.32 8.05 -1.59
C HIS A 135 -6.54 7.19 -1.28
N VAL A 136 -7.45 7.68 -0.42
CA VAL A 136 -8.69 6.96 -0.09
C VAL A 136 -9.60 6.86 -1.30
N ARG A 137 -9.75 7.94 -2.06
CA ARG A 137 -10.57 7.97 -3.28
C ARG A 137 -10.11 6.92 -4.30
N GLN A 138 -8.80 6.87 -4.57
CA GLN A 138 -8.21 5.89 -5.47
C GLN A 138 -8.49 4.47 -4.99
N GLU A 139 -8.26 4.19 -3.70
CA GLU A 139 -8.42 2.85 -3.15
C GLU A 139 -9.89 2.41 -3.10
N LEU A 140 -10.81 3.30 -2.75
CA LEU A 140 -12.24 3.03 -2.78
C LEU A 140 -12.71 2.71 -4.19
N ALA A 141 -12.31 3.51 -5.18
CA ALA A 141 -12.66 3.29 -6.58
C ALA A 141 -12.11 1.94 -7.07
N ARG A 142 -10.85 1.60 -6.75
CA ARG A 142 -10.24 0.31 -7.10
C ARG A 142 -11.06 -0.87 -6.55
N ARG A 143 -11.46 -0.82 -5.28
CA ARG A 143 -12.25 -1.89 -4.63
C ARG A 143 -13.66 -1.98 -5.19
N CYS A 144 -14.32 -0.84 -5.45
CA CYS A 144 -15.64 -0.82 -6.09
C CYS A 144 -15.59 -1.43 -7.49
N ALA A 145 -14.57 -1.10 -8.29
CA ALA A 145 -14.34 -1.69 -9.60
C ALA A 145 -14.14 -3.21 -9.51
N SER A 146 -13.35 -3.68 -8.55
CA SER A 146 -13.12 -5.11 -8.33
C SER A 146 -14.43 -5.86 -8.08
N VAL A 147 -15.30 -5.37 -7.17
CA VAL A 147 -16.62 -5.98 -6.91
C VAL A 147 -17.51 -5.98 -8.16
N LEU A 148 -17.52 -4.89 -8.93
CA LEU A 148 -18.25 -4.79 -10.20
C LEU A 148 -17.76 -5.83 -11.22
N GLU A 149 -16.44 -5.97 -11.39
CA GLU A 149 -15.82 -6.97 -12.27
C GLU A 149 -16.15 -8.41 -11.85
N GLN A 150 -16.06 -8.72 -10.55
CA GLN A 150 -16.41 -10.05 -10.06
C GLN A 150 -17.89 -10.35 -10.21
N THR A 151 -18.76 -9.34 -10.03
CA THR A 151 -20.19 -9.49 -10.29
C THR A 151 -20.43 -9.76 -11.78
N GLN A 152 -19.72 -9.06 -12.67
CA GLN A 152 -19.76 -9.32 -14.12
C GLN A 152 -19.38 -10.77 -14.44
N HIS A 153 -18.31 -11.28 -13.82
CA HIS A 153 -17.86 -12.65 -14.00
C HIS A 153 -18.88 -13.69 -13.49
N LEU A 154 -19.56 -13.41 -12.38
CA LEU A 154 -20.63 -14.26 -11.86
C LEU A 154 -21.85 -14.25 -12.79
N LEU A 155 -22.29 -13.09 -13.27
CA LEU A 155 -23.45 -13.00 -14.18
C LEU A 155 -23.19 -13.69 -15.51
N ASN A 156 -21.97 -13.60 -16.04
CA ASN A 156 -21.57 -14.34 -17.24
C ASN A 156 -21.55 -15.86 -17.05
N ALA A 157 -21.47 -16.35 -15.80
CA ALA A 157 -21.51 -17.77 -15.51
C ALA A 157 -22.95 -18.34 -15.43
N ILE A 158 -23.98 -17.48 -15.43
CA ILE A 158 -25.38 -17.93 -15.42
C ILE A 158 -25.68 -18.70 -16.72
N PRO A 159 -26.15 -19.96 -16.65
CA PRO A 159 -26.50 -20.73 -17.84
C PRO A 159 -27.58 -20.05 -18.68
N ARG A 160 -27.34 -19.97 -19.99
CA ARG A 160 -28.24 -19.33 -20.96
C ARG A 160 -29.27 -20.29 -21.56
N ASP A 161 -29.10 -21.59 -21.32
CA ASP A 161 -29.90 -22.69 -21.88
C ASP A 161 -31.05 -23.14 -20.96
N GLY A 162 -31.21 -22.50 -19.80
CA GLY A 162 -32.24 -22.83 -18.83
C GLY A 162 -31.92 -24.06 -17.98
N ARG A 163 -30.68 -24.56 -17.98
CA ARG A 163 -30.25 -25.70 -17.18
C ARG A 163 -29.36 -25.26 -16.03
N VAL A 164 -29.26 -26.09 -14.99
CA VAL A 164 -28.30 -25.85 -13.90
C VAL A 164 -26.87 -26.00 -14.41
N VAL A 165 -25.93 -25.31 -13.77
CA VAL A 165 -24.49 -25.43 -14.07
C VAL A 165 -24.07 -26.89 -13.87
N PRO A 166 -23.50 -27.56 -14.89
CA PRO A 166 -22.99 -28.92 -14.77
C PRO A 166 -21.87 -29.01 -13.73
N GLU A 167 -21.77 -30.13 -13.00
CA GLU A 167 -20.79 -30.31 -11.91
C GLU A 167 -19.34 -29.98 -12.34
N ALA A 168 -18.94 -30.38 -13.55
CA ALA A 168 -17.62 -30.12 -14.11
C ALA A 168 -17.30 -28.60 -14.24
N GLN A 169 -18.31 -27.76 -14.44
CA GLN A 169 -18.17 -26.30 -14.54
C GLN A 169 -18.31 -25.60 -13.18
N ARG A 170 -18.67 -26.32 -12.11
CA ARG A 170 -18.78 -25.74 -10.77
C ARG A 170 -17.42 -25.62 -10.08
N VAL A 171 -16.63 -26.68 -10.13
CA VAL A 171 -15.30 -26.76 -9.50
C VAL A 171 -14.22 -26.05 -10.34
N GLY A 172 -14.44 -25.94 -11.65
CA GLY A 172 -13.44 -25.41 -12.59
C GLY A 172 -12.55 -26.52 -13.13
N GLY A 173 -12.16 -26.42 -14.40
CA GLY A 173 -11.44 -27.48 -15.07
C GLY A 173 -9.98 -27.59 -14.61
N ALA A 174 -9.67 -28.60 -13.77
CA ALA A 174 -8.33 -29.16 -13.61
C ALA A 174 -7.88 -29.99 -14.84
N GLY A 175 -8.28 -29.58 -16.05
CA GLY A 175 -8.27 -30.42 -17.26
C GLY A 175 -7.75 -29.73 -18.53
N SER A 176 -6.95 -28.68 -18.41
CA SER A 176 -6.16 -28.16 -19.55
C SER A 176 -4.74 -27.88 -19.08
N GLY A 177 -3.99 -28.95 -18.87
CA GLY A 177 -2.54 -28.90 -18.99
C GLY A 177 -2.21 -28.50 -20.43
N GLY A 178 -1.74 -27.28 -20.62
CA GLY A 178 -1.30 -26.81 -21.94
C GLY A 178 -1.45 -25.30 -22.14
N SER A 179 -0.30 -24.67 -22.38
CA SER A 179 -0.10 -23.34 -22.95
C SER A 179 -0.02 -22.16 -21.98
N SER A 180 1.23 -21.83 -21.68
CA SER A 180 1.74 -20.56 -21.17
C SER A 180 1.52 -19.44 -22.19
N SER A 181 0.33 -18.84 -22.19
CA SER A 181 0.06 -17.46 -22.61
C SER A 181 -1.46 -17.30 -22.59
N ARG A 182 -2.01 -17.00 -21.41
CA ARG A 182 -3.44 -16.72 -21.26
C ARG A 182 -3.54 -15.35 -20.58
N THR A 183 -4.14 -14.39 -21.26
CA THR A 183 -4.53 -13.11 -20.67
C THR A 183 -5.43 -13.37 -19.45
N GLN A 184 -5.26 -12.59 -18.38
CA GLN A 184 -5.99 -12.75 -17.11
C GLN A 184 -7.52 -12.87 -17.30
N SER A 185 -8.10 -12.16 -18.28
CA SER A 185 -9.53 -12.20 -18.60
C SER A 185 -10.02 -13.58 -19.06
N LYS A 186 -9.21 -14.34 -19.79
CA LYS A 186 -9.55 -15.69 -20.25
C LYS A 186 -9.32 -16.73 -19.15
N ALA A 187 -8.33 -16.52 -18.27
CA ALA A 187 -8.13 -17.35 -17.08
C ALA A 187 -9.29 -17.23 -16.07
N MET A 188 -9.90 -16.06 -15.91
CA MET A 188 -11.13 -15.85 -15.12
C MET A 188 -12.37 -16.52 -15.74
N ALA A 189 -12.45 -16.59 -17.07
CA ALA A 189 -13.55 -17.24 -17.78
C ALA A 189 -13.56 -18.76 -17.55
N ASP A 190 -12.39 -19.38 -17.46
CA ASP A 190 -12.19 -20.84 -17.27
C ASP A 190 -12.38 -21.31 -15.80
N ARG A 191 -12.48 -20.39 -14.84
CA ARG A 191 -12.71 -20.71 -13.42
C ARG A 191 -14.13 -21.22 -13.20
N GLY A 192 -14.28 -22.20 -12.31
CA GLY A 192 -15.60 -22.76 -11.98
C GLY A 192 -16.51 -21.77 -11.28
N SER A 193 -17.83 -22.04 -11.28
CA SER A 193 -18.81 -21.16 -10.62
C SER A 193 -18.55 -20.97 -9.13
N TYR A 194 -18.02 -21.98 -8.42
CA TYR A 194 -17.62 -21.88 -7.01
C TYR A 194 -16.45 -20.93 -6.80
N THR A 195 -15.45 -20.97 -7.70
CA THR A 195 -14.32 -20.04 -7.63
C THR A 195 -14.78 -18.61 -7.87
N LYS A 196 -15.66 -18.37 -8.85
CA LYS A 196 -16.18 -17.02 -9.16
C LYS A 196 -16.92 -16.40 -7.97
N ILE A 197 -17.79 -17.16 -7.30
CA ILE A 197 -18.50 -16.66 -6.10
C ILE A 197 -17.53 -16.47 -4.92
N GLY A 198 -16.55 -17.36 -4.75
CA GLY A 198 -15.53 -17.22 -3.70
C GLY A 198 -14.70 -15.95 -3.85
N ILE A 199 -14.30 -15.60 -5.09
CA ILE A 199 -13.59 -14.35 -5.37
C ILE A 199 -14.51 -13.15 -5.12
N LEU A 200 -15.77 -13.18 -5.58
CA LEU A 200 -16.72 -12.11 -5.29
C LEU A 200 -16.89 -11.87 -3.79
N TRP A 201 -16.99 -12.94 -2.99
CA TRP A 201 -17.03 -12.82 -1.53
C TRP A 201 -15.79 -12.15 -0.96
N ALA A 202 -14.60 -12.60 -1.37
CA ALA A 202 -13.35 -12.02 -0.91
C ALA A 202 -13.26 -10.52 -1.22
N GLU A 203 -13.65 -10.11 -2.44
CA GLU A 203 -13.65 -8.68 -2.83
C GLU A 203 -14.69 -7.86 -2.08
N CYS A 204 -15.91 -8.40 -1.86
CA CYS A 204 -16.91 -7.75 -1.02
C CYS A 204 -16.43 -7.60 0.43
N ASP A 205 -15.87 -8.67 1.01
CA ASP A 205 -15.39 -8.69 2.39
C ASP A 205 -14.21 -7.73 2.56
N ALA A 206 -13.32 -7.65 1.56
CA ALA A 206 -12.21 -6.70 1.52
C ALA A 206 -12.68 -5.24 1.43
N LEU A 207 -13.75 -4.94 0.66
CA LEU A 207 -14.34 -3.61 0.61
C LEU A 207 -15.05 -3.24 1.92
N VAL A 208 -15.77 -4.17 2.54
CA VAL A 208 -16.40 -3.98 3.86
C VAL A 208 -15.34 -3.73 4.93
N ALA A 209 -14.26 -4.50 4.95
CA ALA A 209 -13.16 -4.32 5.88
C ALA A 209 -12.48 -2.95 5.72
N PHE A 210 -12.26 -2.51 4.47
CA PHE A 210 -11.75 -1.18 4.17
C PHE A 210 -12.67 -0.07 4.71
N ALA A 211 -13.97 -0.16 4.45
CA ALA A 211 -14.94 0.83 4.93
C ALA A 211 -15.05 0.85 6.47
N ASN A 212 -15.03 -0.31 7.13
CA ASN A 212 -15.11 -0.41 8.59
C ASN A 212 -13.85 0.10 9.29
N ARG A 213 -12.68 -0.06 8.66
CA ARG A 213 -11.41 0.49 9.15
C ARG A 213 -11.41 2.01 9.18
N GLY A 214 -12.17 2.64 8.27
CA GLY A 214 -12.22 4.09 8.14
C GLY A 214 -10.95 4.69 7.53
N ILE A 215 -10.99 5.99 7.32
CA ILE A 215 -9.93 6.75 6.66
C ILE A 215 -8.66 6.80 7.52
N ASP A 216 -8.82 7.08 8.81
CA ASP A 216 -7.76 7.11 9.80
C ASP A 216 -7.04 5.78 9.90
N GLY A 217 -7.78 4.69 10.08
CA GLY A 217 -7.22 3.35 10.15
C GLY A 217 -6.53 2.92 8.85
N TYR A 218 -7.03 3.35 7.69
CA TYR A 218 -6.41 3.07 6.40
C TYR A 218 -5.09 3.84 6.23
N LEU A 219 -5.04 5.12 6.56
CA LEU A 219 -3.81 5.91 6.48
C LEU A 219 -2.73 5.36 7.42
N VAL A 220 -3.10 4.94 8.64
CA VAL A 220 -2.19 4.24 9.54
C VAL A 220 -1.67 2.95 8.93
N GLN A 221 -2.54 2.16 8.29
CA GLN A 221 -2.13 0.94 7.59
C GLN A 221 -1.12 1.25 6.49
N VAL A 222 -1.34 2.28 5.67
CA VAL A 222 -0.43 2.67 4.59
C VAL A 222 0.94 3.06 5.15
N VAL A 223 0.99 3.88 6.19
CA VAL A 223 2.26 4.29 6.80
C VAL A 223 2.99 3.10 7.43
N ASN A 224 2.28 2.19 8.08
CA ASN A 224 2.89 0.99 8.66
C ASN A 224 3.43 0.05 7.57
N GLN A 225 2.69 -0.19 6.48
CA GLN A 225 3.18 -1.01 5.37
C GLN A 225 4.45 -0.46 4.75
N LEU A 226 4.56 0.87 4.60
CA LEU A 226 5.77 1.52 4.12
C LEU A 226 6.91 1.41 5.14
N ALA A 227 6.61 1.47 6.45
CA ALA A 227 7.62 1.28 7.49
C ALA A 227 8.11 -0.17 7.57
N ASP A 228 7.21 -1.14 7.38
CA ASP A 228 7.56 -2.57 7.32
C ASP A 228 8.46 -2.82 6.12
N GLN A 229 8.10 -2.30 4.93
CA GLN A 229 8.95 -2.37 3.73
C GLN A 229 10.35 -1.78 3.99
N LEU A 230 10.44 -0.56 4.54
CA LEU A 230 11.74 0.07 4.86
C LEU A 230 12.54 -0.71 5.90
N LYS A 231 11.87 -1.43 6.80
CA LYS A 231 12.54 -2.26 7.82
C LYS A 231 13.11 -3.52 7.17
N ASP A 232 12.33 -4.20 6.34
CA ASP A 232 12.76 -5.40 5.63
C ASP A 232 13.99 -5.09 4.75
N GLU A 233 13.94 -3.97 4.02
CA GLU A 233 15.05 -3.55 3.18
C GLU A 233 16.27 -3.06 3.99
N GLN A 234 16.05 -2.44 5.16
CA GLN A 234 17.15 -2.08 6.08
C GLN A 234 17.88 -3.32 6.60
N GLU A 235 17.12 -4.37 6.95
CA GLU A 235 17.65 -5.64 7.46
C GLU A 235 18.43 -6.35 6.36
N GLU A 236 17.90 -6.41 5.13
CA GLU A 236 18.62 -6.92 3.95
C GLU A 236 19.95 -6.19 3.74
N LEU A 237 19.94 -4.86 3.76
CA LEU A 237 21.15 -4.06 3.51
C LEU A 237 22.16 -4.17 4.67
N ARG A 238 21.69 -4.39 5.90
CA ARG A 238 22.54 -4.67 7.06
C ARG A 238 23.20 -6.03 6.94
N GLU A 239 22.43 -7.09 6.66
CA GLU A 239 22.96 -8.44 6.44
C GLU A 239 23.97 -8.48 5.29
N TRP A 240 23.76 -7.67 4.25
CA TRP A 240 24.71 -7.52 3.16
C TRP A 240 26.04 -6.87 3.59
N GLY A 241 26.03 -6.00 4.60
CA GLY A 241 27.21 -5.29 5.10
C GLY A 241 27.94 -5.95 6.26
N ASP A 242 27.21 -6.65 7.12
CA ASP A 242 27.72 -7.29 8.33
C ASP A 242 28.27 -8.69 7.97
N GLU A 243 29.54 -8.75 7.56
CA GLU A 243 30.19 -10.01 7.20
C GLU A 243 31.05 -10.67 8.29
N GLU A 244 31.18 -10.10 9.49
CA GLU A 244 31.65 -10.80 10.70
C GLU A 244 31.76 -9.81 11.88
N GLU A 245 30.81 -9.86 12.82
CA GLU A 245 31.03 -10.11 14.26
C GLU A 245 29.66 -10.11 14.97
N GLY A 246 29.48 -11.10 15.84
CA GLY A 246 28.18 -11.56 16.31
C GLY A 246 27.37 -10.59 17.15
N ASP A 247 26.06 -10.83 17.09
CA ASP A 247 25.05 -10.66 18.14
C ASP A 247 25.04 -9.33 18.89
N ASP A 248 24.22 -8.40 18.38
CA ASP A 248 23.44 -7.51 19.21
C ASP A 248 21.98 -7.58 18.73
N ASP A 249 21.29 -8.65 19.14
CA ASP A 249 19.83 -8.66 19.27
C ASP A 249 19.43 -7.51 20.21
N ILE A 250 19.03 -6.37 19.63
CA ILE A 250 18.37 -5.32 20.41
C ILE A 250 16.88 -5.68 20.52
N ASP A 251 16.60 -6.31 21.67
CA ASP A 251 15.29 -6.51 22.30
C ASP A 251 14.25 -5.44 21.93
N ASP A 252 13.15 -5.89 21.32
CA ASP A 252 11.91 -5.15 21.09
C ASP A 252 11.18 -4.97 22.43
N GLY A 253 11.76 -4.16 23.31
CA GLY A 253 11.23 -3.82 24.64
C GLY A 253 10.90 -2.34 24.72
N GLY A 254 9.67 -1.96 24.36
CA GLY A 254 9.19 -0.60 24.60
C GLY A 254 9.11 -0.29 26.10
N GLU A 255 9.69 0.84 26.53
CA GLU A 255 9.07 1.84 27.41
C GLU A 255 10.03 3.03 27.64
N GLY A 256 9.46 4.15 28.07
CA GLY A 256 10.01 5.51 27.89
C GLY A 256 11.41 5.78 28.46
N ALA A 257 12.17 6.57 27.71
CA ALA A 257 13.27 7.35 28.27
C ALA A 257 13.31 8.75 27.63
N ASN A 258 13.01 9.74 28.47
CA ASN A 258 13.55 11.09 28.33
C ASN A 258 15.07 10.97 28.23
N LEU A 259 15.68 11.58 27.23
CA LEU A 259 17.13 11.78 27.17
C LEU A 259 17.38 13.26 27.00
N ASP A 260 17.40 13.92 28.15
CA ASP A 260 18.21 15.11 28.37
C ASP A 260 19.53 14.67 29.01
N ASP A 261 20.55 15.43 28.64
CA ASP A 261 21.82 15.65 29.32
C ASP A 261 23.07 14.96 28.76
N ALA A 262 24.13 15.75 28.85
CA ALA A 262 25.29 15.82 28.02
C ALA A 262 26.56 15.39 28.77
N ASN A 263 27.58 15.11 27.96
CA ASN A 263 28.98 15.48 28.19
C ASN A 263 29.86 14.65 29.18
N VAL A 264 31.14 14.60 28.77
CA VAL A 264 32.39 14.35 29.52
C VAL A 264 32.92 12.90 29.61
N SER A 265 33.80 12.58 28.65
CA SER A 265 35.26 12.39 28.78
C SER A 265 35.89 11.58 29.93
N ASP A 266 36.89 10.76 29.51
CA ASP A 266 38.25 10.59 30.08
C ASP A 266 38.62 9.29 30.85
N SER A 267 39.90 8.92 30.67
CA SER A 267 40.75 7.92 31.35
C SER A 267 40.54 6.47 30.93
N GLY A 268 41.47 5.74 30.30
CA GLY A 268 42.93 5.78 30.34
C GLY A 268 43.44 4.85 31.45
N TYR A 269 43.98 3.67 31.10
CA TYR A 269 45.01 2.91 31.83
C TYR A 269 45.61 1.80 30.94
N ASP A 270 46.94 1.75 30.96
CA ASP A 270 47.87 0.76 30.38
C ASP A 270 47.68 -0.66 30.92
N ASP A 271 48.10 -1.66 30.14
CA ASP A 271 48.94 -2.74 30.67
C ASP A 271 49.90 -3.26 29.59
N ASP A 272 51.20 -3.21 29.91
CA ASP A 272 52.33 -3.78 29.18
C ASP A 272 52.47 -5.27 29.53
N GLU A 273 52.81 -6.15 28.58
CA GLU A 273 53.78 -7.24 28.84
C GLU A 273 54.38 -7.84 27.55
N ASP A 274 55.63 -7.44 27.31
CA ASP A 274 56.83 -8.15 26.86
C ASP A 274 56.77 -9.55 26.19
N GLY A 275 57.54 -9.69 25.11
CA GLY A 275 58.42 -10.85 24.94
C GLY A 275 58.46 -11.54 23.58
N GLY A 276 59.58 -11.40 22.85
CA GLY A 276 60.13 -12.51 22.06
C GLY A 276 60.42 -12.26 20.58
N ASN A 277 61.62 -11.76 20.31
CA ASN A 277 62.24 -11.65 19.00
C ASN A 277 62.54 -13.06 18.41
N GLY A 278 61.94 -13.39 17.26
CA GLY A 278 62.09 -14.69 16.58
C GLY A 278 61.95 -14.60 15.05
N ASP A 279 63.00 -14.13 14.39
CA ASP A 279 63.51 -14.48 13.06
C ASP A 279 62.55 -15.16 12.02
N GLY A 280 62.06 -14.36 11.06
CA GLY A 280 62.52 -14.51 9.67
C GLY A 280 61.89 -15.55 8.72
N ALA A 281 60.75 -16.19 9.00
CA ALA A 281 60.20 -17.20 8.07
C ALA A 281 58.66 -17.45 8.11
N LEU A 282 57.83 -16.43 8.36
CA LEU A 282 56.35 -16.60 8.46
C LEU A 282 55.51 -15.76 7.47
N ASN A 283 56.09 -14.81 6.74
CA ASN A 283 55.30 -13.90 5.88
C ASN A 283 54.63 -14.57 4.66
N ASP A 284 55.16 -15.69 4.17
CA ASP A 284 54.60 -16.37 3.00
C ASP A 284 53.30 -17.13 3.35
N ASN A 285 53.15 -17.59 4.60
CA ASN A 285 51.95 -18.31 5.04
C ASN A 285 50.82 -17.35 5.36
N GLU A 286 51.11 -16.17 5.92
CA GLU A 286 50.12 -15.13 6.19
C GLU A 286 49.59 -14.51 4.90
N ALA A 287 50.45 -14.28 3.89
CA ALA A 287 50.02 -13.84 2.57
C ALA A 287 49.22 -14.93 1.84
N ALA A 288 49.59 -16.21 1.96
CA ALA A 288 48.84 -17.32 1.39
C ALA A 288 47.49 -17.54 2.10
N GLN A 289 47.44 -17.36 3.43
CA GLN A 289 46.21 -17.40 4.22
C GLN A 289 45.33 -16.19 3.92
N ALA A 290 45.88 -14.98 3.76
CA ALA A 290 45.12 -13.81 3.32
C ALA A 290 44.58 -13.96 1.89
N MET A 291 45.30 -14.62 0.99
CA MET A 291 44.80 -14.97 -0.35
C MET A 291 43.73 -16.07 -0.31
N LEU A 292 43.87 -17.05 0.58
CA LEU A 292 42.86 -18.09 0.80
C LEU A 292 41.60 -17.50 1.43
N ASP A 293 41.73 -16.62 2.41
CA ASP A 293 40.64 -15.88 3.01
C ASP A 293 40.00 -14.95 1.97
N ALA A 294 40.77 -14.22 1.16
CA ALA A 294 40.20 -13.42 0.07
C ALA A 294 39.50 -14.27 -1.03
N LEU A 295 39.88 -15.55 -1.17
CA LEU A 295 39.28 -16.49 -2.12
C LEU A 295 38.05 -17.22 -1.54
N MET A 296 38.03 -17.43 -0.22
CA MET A 296 36.99 -18.17 0.51
C MET A 296 35.95 -17.25 1.15
N ASN A 297 36.30 -15.98 1.38
CA ASN A 297 35.44 -14.95 1.94
C ASN A 297 34.88 -14.13 0.77
N THR A 298 33.61 -14.36 0.44
CA THR A 298 32.88 -13.62 -0.59
C THR A 298 32.50 -12.24 -0.09
N ARG A 299 33.51 -11.43 0.29
CA ARG A 299 33.31 -10.07 0.79
C ARG A 299 32.68 -9.19 -0.26
N HIS A 300 31.47 -8.71 0.00
CA HIS A 300 30.75 -7.80 -0.89
C HIS A 300 31.47 -6.45 -1.02
N ILE A 301 32.04 -5.94 0.08
CA ILE A 301 32.89 -4.74 0.09
C ILE A 301 34.37 -5.14 0.22
N PRO A 302 35.25 -4.73 -0.72
CA PRO A 302 36.70 -5.00 -0.62
C PRO A 302 37.31 -4.56 0.72
N ALA A 303 38.34 -5.28 1.19
CA ALA A 303 38.99 -4.99 2.47
C ALA A 303 39.45 -3.53 2.60
N ASP A 304 40.07 -3.01 1.55
CA ASP A 304 40.63 -1.66 1.45
C ASP A 304 39.57 -0.55 1.31
N ASP A 305 38.31 -0.91 1.07
CA ASP A 305 37.17 -0.01 0.86
C ASP A 305 37.53 1.29 0.08
N PRO A 306 38.02 1.17 -1.18
CA PRO A 306 38.60 2.30 -1.92
C PRO A 306 37.59 3.41 -2.22
N HIS A 307 36.29 3.12 -2.09
CA HIS A 307 35.19 4.05 -2.33
C HIS A 307 34.48 4.50 -1.05
N GLY A 308 34.94 4.06 0.14
CA GLY A 308 34.35 4.43 1.42
C GLY A 308 32.89 4.03 1.54
N LEU A 309 32.54 2.81 1.14
CA LEU A 309 31.18 2.27 1.16
C LEU A 309 30.75 1.83 2.56
N ARG A 310 31.66 1.34 3.42
CA ARG A 310 31.31 0.97 4.81
C ARG A 310 30.79 2.17 5.63
N PRO A 311 31.47 3.33 5.69
CA PRO A 311 30.95 4.47 6.43
C PRO A 311 29.65 5.05 5.82
N ARG A 312 29.47 4.92 4.50
CA ARG A 312 28.22 5.28 3.81
C ARG A 312 27.08 4.35 4.18
N LEU A 313 27.35 3.06 4.23
CA LEU A 313 26.39 2.04 4.64
C LEU A 313 25.94 2.26 6.08
N GLU A 314 26.86 2.44 7.02
CA GLU A 314 26.51 2.78 8.40
C GLU A 314 25.65 4.04 8.50
N THR A 315 26.00 5.07 7.72
CA THR A 315 25.24 6.32 7.68
C THR A 315 23.83 6.07 7.14
N ALA A 316 23.69 5.35 6.03
CA ALA A 316 22.41 4.98 5.45
C ALA A 316 21.55 4.22 6.47
N LEU A 317 22.09 3.16 7.10
CA LEU A 317 21.43 2.38 8.16
C LEU A 317 20.93 3.26 9.31
N LYS A 318 21.76 4.17 9.81
CA LYS A 318 21.39 5.14 10.85
C LYS A 318 20.26 6.07 10.38
N LYS A 319 20.29 6.57 9.13
CA LYS A 319 19.24 7.45 8.60
C LYS A 319 17.92 6.73 8.35
N ILE A 320 17.93 5.50 7.82
CA ILE A 320 16.70 4.70 7.63
C ILE A 320 16.03 4.46 8.99
N ARG A 321 16.82 4.15 10.02
CA ARG A 321 16.30 4.00 11.38
C ARG A 321 15.59 5.27 11.86
N LEU A 322 16.11 6.46 11.56
CA LEU A 322 15.43 7.72 11.86
C LEU A 322 14.11 7.88 11.08
N VAL A 323 14.06 7.45 9.82
CA VAL A 323 12.80 7.46 9.02
C VAL A 323 11.77 6.49 9.61
N LEU A 324 12.17 5.30 10.06
CA LEU A 324 11.27 4.37 10.75
C LEU A 324 10.69 5.00 12.04
N LEU A 325 11.53 5.72 12.79
CA LEU A 325 11.08 6.48 13.96
C LEU A 325 10.10 7.60 13.59
N LEU A 326 10.32 8.30 12.47
CA LEU A 326 9.38 9.28 11.92
C LEU A 326 8.02 8.64 11.62
N CYS A 327 7.98 7.49 10.93
CA CYS A 327 6.74 6.76 10.64
C CYS A 327 5.98 6.42 11.92
N ARG A 328 6.66 5.86 12.93
CA ARG A 328 6.07 5.55 14.24
C ARG A 328 5.51 6.80 14.93
N ALA A 329 6.25 7.91 14.88
CA ALA A 329 5.84 9.16 15.50
C ALA A 329 4.63 9.80 14.79
N ILE A 330 4.59 9.76 13.45
CA ILE A 330 3.45 10.20 12.64
C ILE A 330 2.18 9.44 13.00
N VAL A 331 2.26 8.10 13.06
CA VAL A 331 1.12 7.26 13.42
C VAL A 331 0.57 7.65 14.80
N LYS A 332 1.46 7.75 15.81
CA LYS A 332 1.07 8.07 17.18
C LYS A 332 0.53 9.49 17.36
N ARG A 333 1.13 10.48 16.70
CA ARG A 333 0.91 11.92 16.99
C ARG A 333 0.12 12.69 15.94
N ARG A 334 -0.12 12.11 14.75
CA ARG A 334 -0.82 12.78 13.65
C ARG A 334 -1.96 11.97 13.05
N LEU A 335 -1.87 10.64 12.99
CA LEU A 335 -2.89 9.81 12.35
C LEU A 335 -3.86 9.14 13.33
N THR A 336 -3.50 9.02 14.61
CA THR A 336 -4.37 8.44 15.65
C THR A 336 -5.22 9.50 16.34
N LYS A 337 -6.46 9.15 16.71
CA LYS A 337 -7.36 10.01 17.50
C LYS A 337 -6.75 10.32 18.88
N PRO A 338 -6.93 11.53 19.43
CA PRO A 338 -7.80 12.62 18.96
C PRO A 338 -7.10 13.61 18.00
N ALA A 339 -5.86 13.35 17.59
CA ALA A 339 -5.07 14.32 16.83
C ALA A 339 -5.65 14.60 15.44
N LEU A 340 -6.00 13.54 14.70
CA LEU A 340 -6.54 13.67 13.34
C LEU A 340 -7.99 14.21 13.38
N PRO A 341 -8.30 15.31 12.65
CA PRO A 341 -9.66 15.78 12.48
C PRO A 341 -10.55 14.70 11.87
N ALA A 342 -11.86 14.78 12.13
CA ALA A 342 -12.82 13.86 11.53
C ALA A 342 -12.79 13.99 9.99
N LEU A 343 -12.45 12.90 9.32
CA LEU A 343 -12.57 12.73 7.88
C LEU A 343 -13.82 11.89 7.57
N PRO A 344 -14.58 12.19 6.50
CA PRO A 344 -14.35 13.27 5.54
C PRO A 344 -14.58 14.66 6.12
N THR A 345 -13.81 15.66 5.68
CA THR A 345 -14.00 17.04 6.14
C THR A 345 -15.39 17.55 5.73
N PRO A 346 -16.05 18.42 6.52
CA PRO A 346 -17.32 19.02 6.12
C PRO A 346 -17.19 19.95 4.92
N THR A 347 -16.04 20.63 4.79
CA THR A 347 -15.72 21.56 3.70
C THR A 347 -14.36 21.21 3.07
N PRO A 348 -14.18 21.47 1.75
CA PRO A 348 -12.91 21.28 1.03
C PRO A 348 -11.77 22.18 1.48
N GLU A 349 -12.09 23.27 2.18
CA GLU A 349 -11.13 24.32 2.54
C GLU A 349 -10.09 23.86 3.58
N GLY A 350 -10.21 22.61 4.07
CA GLY A 350 -9.24 22.03 4.99
C GLY A 350 -7.96 21.58 4.28
N HIS A 351 -6.82 22.16 4.65
CA HIS A 351 -5.49 21.70 4.22
C HIS A 351 -5.13 20.27 4.67
N VAL A 352 -5.97 19.62 5.48
CA VAL A 352 -5.72 18.29 6.06
C VAL A 352 -5.55 17.23 4.97
N ALA A 353 -6.51 17.12 4.04
CA ALA A 353 -6.47 16.09 3.00
C ALA A 353 -5.26 16.27 2.07
N THR A 354 -4.98 17.50 1.65
CA THR A 354 -3.82 17.82 0.80
C THR A 354 -2.49 17.53 1.50
N ARG A 355 -2.35 17.90 2.78
CA ARG A 355 -1.15 17.60 3.58
C ARG A 355 -0.94 16.10 3.75
N LEU A 356 -2.02 15.34 3.98
CA LEU A 356 -1.96 13.88 4.07
C LEU A 356 -1.57 13.24 2.73
N ASP A 357 -2.18 13.67 1.62
CA ASP A 357 -1.80 13.19 0.29
C ASP A 357 -0.33 13.47 -0.01
N GLY A 358 0.15 14.67 0.33
CA GLY A 358 1.56 15.04 0.16
C GLY A 358 2.50 14.22 1.03
N ALA A 359 2.15 13.99 2.30
CA ALA A 359 2.96 13.18 3.20
C ALA A 359 3.03 11.71 2.75
N VAL A 360 1.92 11.11 2.33
CA VAL A 360 1.89 9.71 1.86
C VAL A 360 2.65 9.57 0.53
N ALA A 361 2.53 10.55 -0.38
CA ALA A 361 3.30 10.56 -1.63
C ALA A 361 4.81 10.65 -1.40
N ALA A 362 5.23 11.49 -0.45
CA ALA A 362 6.63 11.61 -0.07
C ALA A 362 7.15 10.32 0.62
N LEU A 363 6.36 9.68 1.49
CA LEU A 363 6.71 8.39 2.09
C LEU A 363 6.85 7.28 1.04
N GLN A 364 5.97 7.20 0.05
CA GLN A 364 6.10 6.26 -1.07
C GLN A 364 7.37 6.52 -1.87
N THR A 365 7.76 7.78 -2.03
CA THR A 365 9.01 8.14 -2.69
C THR A 365 10.21 7.65 -1.88
N VAL A 366 10.19 7.77 -0.55
CA VAL A 366 11.26 7.23 0.30
C VAL A 366 11.41 5.72 0.12
N ALA A 367 10.31 4.96 0.20
CA ALA A 367 10.34 3.50 0.02
C ALA A 367 10.87 3.10 -1.37
N ASN A 368 10.34 3.68 -2.45
CA ASN A 368 10.79 3.37 -3.80
C ASN A 368 12.28 3.72 -4.04
N ARG A 369 12.77 4.81 -3.43
CA ARG A 369 14.19 5.20 -3.54
C ARG A 369 15.11 4.35 -2.69
N PHE A 370 14.56 3.63 -1.71
CA PHE A 370 15.36 2.72 -0.91
C PHE A 370 15.78 1.48 -1.70
N GLU A 371 14.91 0.96 -2.56
CA GLU A 371 15.26 -0.08 -3.55
C GLU A 371 16.41 0.39 -4.47
N ASP A 372 16.34 1.64 -4.95
CA ASP A 372 17.41 2.26 -5.75
C ASP A 372 18.73 2.38 -4.94
N LEU A 373 18.64 2.65 -3.63
CA LEU A 373 19.81 2.79 -2.76
C LEU A 373 20.51 1.45 -2.54
N ALA A 374 19.75 0.40 -2.25
CA ALA A 374 20.30 -0.96 -2.15
C ALA A 374 20.97 -1.38 -3.46
N ALA A 375 20.33 -1.09 -4.60
CA ALA A 375 20.92 -1.35 -5.91
C ALA A 375 22.24 -0.58 -6.15
N ALA A 376 22.37 0.65 -5.66
CA ALA A 376 23.61 1.43 -5.73
C ALA A 376 24.73 0.80 -4.89
N PHE A 377 24.41 0.32 -3.68
CA PHE A 377 25.36 -0.43 -2.84
C PHE A 377 25.82 -1.72 -3.52
N TYR A 378 24.91 -2.49 -4.13
CA TYR A 378 25.24 -3.73 -4.84
C TYR A 378 26.15 -3.51 -6.06
N LYS A 379 26.11 -2.33 -6.67
CA LYS A 379 27.01 -1.93 -7.77
C LYS A 379 28.34 -1.36 -7.26
N LEU A 380 28.50 -1.16 -5.96
CA LEU A 380 29.66 -0.51 -5.34
C LEU A 380 29.88 0.92 -5.85
N ASP A 381 28.82 1.62 -6.24
CA ASP A 381 28.90 3.00 -6.77
C ASP A 381 28.63 4.02 -5.67
N ALA A 382 29.71 4.52 -5.06
CA ALA A 382 29.60 5.52 -3.99
C ALA A 382 28.93 6.83 -4.43
N GLY A 383 29.05 7.23 -5.70
CA GLY A 383 28.42 8.45 -6.21
C GLY A 383 26.91 8.29 -6.39
N GLU A 384 26.47 7.12 -6.88
CA GLU A 384 25.06 6.76 -6.94
C GLU A 384 24.47 6.63 -5.52
N VAL A 385 25.18 5.99 -4.59
CA VAL A 385 24.79 5.89 -3.16
C VAL A 385 24.54 7.27 -2.56
N ASP A 386 25.50 8.20 -2.67
CA ASP A 386 25.37 9.55 -2.08
C ASP A 386 24.18 10.31 -2.69
N THR A 387 23.98 10.17 -4.00
CA THR A 387 22.88 10.81 -4.72
C THR A 387 21.52 10.27 -4.29
N VAL A 388 21.35 8.94 -4.29
CA VAL A 388 20.07 8.30 -3.95
C VAL A 388 19.76 8.47 -2.46
N LEU A 389 20.76 8.34 -1.58
CA LEU A 389 20.60 8.62 -0.16
C LEU A 389 20.12 10.05 0.05
N GLY A 390 20.76 11.05 -0.58
CA GLY A 390 20.33 12.45 -0.51
C GLY A 390 18.85 12.64 -0.88
N GLN A 391 18.40 12.03 -1.98
CA GLN A 391 17.00 12.07 -2.42
C GLN A 391 16.04 11.42 -1.40
N CYS A 392 16.43 10.30 -0.78
CA CYS A 392 15.65 9.66 0.29
C CYS A 392 15.48 10.61 1.48
N LEU A 393 16.56 11.29 1.89
CA LEU A 393 16.55 12.18 3.04
C LEU A 393 15.70 13.44 2.76
N GLU A 394 15.78 14.01 1.56
CA GLU A 394 14.95 15.14 1.13
C GLU A 394 13.45 14.79 1.13
N ALA A 395 13.11 13.59 0.63
CA ALA A 395 11.73 13.10 0.66
C ALA A 395 11.25 12.90 2.11
N ALA A 396 12.06 12.31 2.99
CA ALA A 396 11.72 12.15 4.41
C ALA A 396 11.58 13.49 5.15
N VAL A 397 12.42 14.48 4.84
CA VAL A 397 12.27 15.86 5.33
C VAL A 397 10.96 16.48 4.85
N THR A 398 10.56 16.22 3.60
CA THR A 398 9.28 16.67 3.07
C THR A 398 8.10 16.08 3.86
N VAL A 399 8.15 14.79 4.20
CA VAL A 399 7.16 14.14 5.08
C VAL A 399 7.08 14.86 6.42
N SER A 400 8.24 15.09 7.06
CA SER A 400 8.34 15.80 8.33
C SER A 400 7.70 17.18 8.25
N ARG A 401 8.02 17.98 7.21
CA ARG A 401 7.46 19.33 7.03
C ARG A 401 5.95 19.33 6.85
N GLN A 402 5.42 18.41 6.04
CA GLN A 402 3.98 18.29 5.81
C GLN A 402 3.20 18.00 7.09
N LEU A 403 3.81 17.28 8.04
CA LEU A 403 3.16 16.81 9.26
C LEU A 403 3.66 17.48 10.55
N SER A 404 4.67 18.34 10.48
CA SER A 404 5.30 18.99 11.64
C SER A 404 4.29 19.78 12.47
N ARG A 405 3.41 20.53 11.81
CA ARG A 405 2.37 21.34 12.46
C ARG A 405 1.17 20.49 12.87
N PRO A 406 0.56 20.73 14.04
CA PRO A 406 -0.72 20.11 14.38
C PRO A 406 -1.81 20.47 13.37
N TRP A 407 -2.91 19.69 13.36
CA TRP A 407 -4.02 19.89 12.41
C TRP A 407 -4.94 21.09 12.73
N THR A 408 -4.67 21.80 13.84
CA THR A 408 -5.43 22.91 14.49
C THR A 408 -6.60 22.49 15.41
N PRO A 409 -6.64 22.98 16.68
CA PRO A 409 -7.85 23.03 17.54
C PRO A 409 -8.29 24.49 17.88
N PRO A 410 -9.43 24.75 18.55
CA PRO A 410 -10.56 25.59 18.10
C PRO A 410 -10.39 27.12 18.12
N SER A 411 -9.25 27.68 18.54
CA SER A 411 -9.16 29.12 18.87
C SER A 411 -8.24 29.96 17.99
N GLY A 412 -7.71 29.40 16.89
CA GLY A 412 -6.82 30.13 15.98
C GLY A 412 -5.43 30.34 16.60
N GLU A 413 -4.40 29.99 15.83
CA GLU A 413 -2.99 29.90 16.23
C GLU A 413 -2.67 28.78 17.24
N ALA A 414 -2.19 27.65 16.70
CA ALA A 414 -1.62 26.58 17.51
C ALA A 414 -0.13 26.86 17.78
N PRO A 415 0.31 27.04 19.03
CA PRO A 415 1.73 26.91 19.36
C PRO A 415 2.22 25.51 18.98
N GLY A 416 3.49 25.39 18.59
CA GLY A 416 4.10 24.10 18.25
C GLY A 416 3.91 23.08 19.38
N ASP A 417 3.75 21.80 19.04
CA ASP A 417 3.70 20.71 20.02
C ASP A 417 5.06 20.00 20.13
N ALA A 418 5.20 19.08 21.07
CA ALA A 418 6.43 18.30 21.24
C ALA A 418 6.82 17.48 19.99
N PHE A 419 5.90 17.27 19.03
CA PHE A 419 6.25 16.67 17.74
C PHE A 419 6.80 17.70 16.77
N THR A 420 6.31 18.94 16.78
CA THR A 420 6.90 20.05 16.03
C THR A 420 8.37 20.23 16.39
N ASP A 421 8.71 20.24 17.67
CA ASP A 421 10.11 20.35 18.11
C ASP A 421 10.95 19.14 17.69
N TRP A 422 10.41 17.93 17.86
CA TRP A 422 11.09 16.70 17.42
C TRP A 422 11.30 16.69 15.89
N ALA A 423 10.32 17.14 15.11
CA ALA A 423 10.41 17.24 13.65
C ALA A 423 11.52 18.21 13.22
N THR A 424 11.70 19.33 13.92
CA THR A 424 12.83 20.24 13.63
C THR A 424 14.19 19.61 13.91
N LYS A 425 14.32 18.83 15.00
CA LYS A 425 15.54 18.08 15.30
C LYS A 425 15.79 16.98 14.26
N PHE A 426 14.75 16.25 13.88
CA PHE A 426 14.81 15.27 12.79
C PHE A 426 15.31 15.92 11.50
N GLU A 427 14.77 17.07 11.10
CA GLU A 427 15.23 17.78 9.90
C GLU A 427 16.71 18.19 9.97
N SER A 428 17.21 18.61 11.14
CA SER A 428 18.64 18.89 11.30
C SER A 428 19.51 17.64 11.22
N GLU A 429 19.06 16.52 11.78
CA GLU A 429 19.78 15.25 11.70
C GLU A 429 19.81 14.69 10.28
N MET A 430 18.78 14.94 9.47
CA MET A 430 18.72 14.47 8.09
C MET A 430 19.61 15.26 7.12
N GLN A 431 20.22 16.36 7.56
CA GLN A 431 21.24 17.04 6.77
C GLN A 431 22.54 16.23 6.84
N VAL A 432 22.96 15.68 5.69
CA VAL A 432 24.27 15.05 5.57
C VAL A 432 25.32 16.17 5.66
N LYS A 433 26.07 16.21 6.76
CA LYS A 433 27.35 16.94 6.75
C LYS A 433 28.22 16.20 5.75
N SER A 434 28.68 16.89 4.70
CA SER A 434 29.60 16.32 3.72
C SER A 434 30.70 15.59 4.48
N ILE A 435 30.77 14.27 4.29
CA ILE A 435 31.90 13.47 4.74
C ILE A 435 33.06 13.99 3.88
N GLU A 436 33.94 14.80 4.47
CA GLU A 436 35.13 15.28 3.78
C GLU A 436 35.93 14.05 3.31
N ALA A 437 36.25 14.07 2.02
CA ALA A 437 36.89 12.99 1.28
C ALA A 437 38.32 12.71 1.71
#